data_AF-A0A0Q8NAQ0-F1
#
_entry.id   AF-A0A0Q8NAQ0-F1
#
_cell.length_a   1.000
_cell.length_b   1.000
_cell.length_c   1.000
_cell.angle_alpha   90.00
_cell.angle_beta   90.00
_cell.angle_gamma   90.00
#
_symmetry.space_group_name_H-M   'P 1'
#
loop_
_entity.id
_entity.type
_entity.pdbx_description
1 polymer ?
#
loop_
_entity_poly.entity_id
_entity_poly.type
_entity_poly.pdbx_seq_one_letter_code
_entity_poly.pdbx_strand_id
1 'polypeptide(L)'
;MLVLLFKNFIRSKGTKIGLLFLLIIGFISLLIGRQFQEKQQSNIAEAAVYQKEHIARNTAFHKDEIGLLLYYIKFSLVNNTLPISSLAIGQRDVNPSIQSVTIRGLEAQKYDSELNNPSNLLSGNIDFSFVLLYLFPLLIIAFSYNIISEEKESGTWKIVATQSPNTFLYILKLFYVRILSLIGLLSLLLLIAVLLLQIPIDKAFILFYGIAVLYILFWFSVCFFIVSLNKNSNFNAVILLTIWLFLIIILPAGINTYIINKYKVPEALELTLTQRNAYHEKWDMDKQETLDKFYKHYPQFKHYPLPETEFSWLWYYAMQQMGDDESAIQSKELESKLEQRNNASEWIAQFIPTLHTQIQLNEIAKSDLRNQLLFLKETKQFHEKLRLHFYPKIFDNALVDQQKWKNFKVEMFTDKSETSYVKAFLPLLLFNLLLIGFGWRNFKR
;
A
#
# COMPACT_ATOMS: atom_id res chain seq x y z
N MET A 1 -34.33 -12.72 26.46
CA MET A 1 -33.44 -13.77 25.90
C MET A 1 -32.10 -13.23 25.40
N LEU A 2 -32.05 -12.23 24.50
CA LEU A 2 -30.79 -11.68 23.97
C LEU A 2 -29.81 -11.17 25.06
N VAL A 3 -30.32 -10.46 26.07
CA VAL A 3 -29.50 -9.99 27.21
C VAL A 3 -28.85 -11.15 27.98
N LEU A 4 -29.55 -12.27 28.14
CA LEU A 4 -29.01 -13.45 28.82
C LEU A 4 -27.93 -14.13 27.97
N LEU A 5 -28.15 -14.25 26.66
CA LEU A 5 -27.15 -14.78 25.73
C LEU A 5 -25.88 -13.90 25.71
N PHE A 6 -26.05 -12.58 25.70
CA PHE A 6 -24.93 -11.64 25.81
C PHE A 6 -24.18 -11.78 27.13
N LYS A 7 -24.91 -11.81 28.26
CA LYS A 7 -24.29 -12.03 29.59
C LYS A 7 -23.56 -13.37 29.66
N ASN A 8 -24.12 -14.44 29.10
CA ASN A 8 -23.48 -15.75 29.09
C ASN A 8 -22.18 -15.73 28.27
N PHE A 9 -22.25 -15.17 27.05
CA PHE A 9 -21.12 -15.03 26.15
C PHE A 9 -19.97 -14.24 26.80
N ILE A 10 -20.25 -13.04 27.33
CA ILE A 10 -19.21 -12.20 27.96
C ILE A 10 -18.71 -12.77 29.30
N ARG A 11 -19.48 -13.62 29.99
CA ARG A 11 -19.02 -14.26 31.24
C ARG A 11 -17.98 -15.36 30.99
N SER A 12 -17.97 -15.98 29.82
CA SER A 12 -16.99 -17.01 29.47
C SER A 12 -15.55 -16.49 29.60
N LYS A 13 -14.70 -17.25 30.30
CA LYS A 13 -13.28 -16.90 30.46
C LYS A 13 -12.58 -16.79 29.09
N GLY A 14 -12.87 -17.72 28.18
CA GLY A 14 -12.31 -17.72 26.83
C GLY A 14 -12.69 -16.47 26.04
N THR A 15 -13.96 -16.04 26.12
CA THR A 15 -14.43 -14.81 25.46
C THR A 15 -13.74 -13.57 26.01
N LYS A 16 -13.61 -13.45 27.34
CA LYS A 16 -12.91 -12.31 27.95
C LYS A 16 -11.44 -12.25 27.53
N ILE A 17 -10.74 -13.38 27.60
CA ILE A 17 -9.33 -13.48 27.22
C ILE A 17 -9.15 -13.12 25.74
N GLY A 18 -9.99 -13.68 24.86
CA GLY A 18 -9.91 -13.43 23.43
C GLY A 18 -10.20 -11.97 23.05
N LEU A 19 -11.23 -11.35 23.64
CA LEU A 19 -11.52 -9.93 23.42
C LEU A 19 -10.41 -9.03 23.97
N LEU A 20 -9.89 -9.31 25.16
CA LEU A 20 -8.79 -8.56 25.76
C LEU A 20 -7.51 -8.68 24.94
N PHE A 21 -7.18 -9.90 24.48
CA PHE A 21 -6.04 -10.16 23.61
C PHE A 21 -6.12 -9.33 22.32
N LEU A 22 -7.27 -9.36 21.65
CA LEU A 22 -7.46 -8.62 20.40
C LEU A 22 -7.50 -7.09 20.64
N LEU A 23 -8.01 -6.64 21.78
CA LEU A 23 -7.93 -5.23 22.19
C LEU A 23 -6.47 -4.79 22.39
N ILE A 24 -5.66 -5.59 23.11
CA ILE A 24 -4.26 -5.27 23.39
C ILE A 24 -3.45 -5.26 22.08
N ILE A 25 -3.56 -6.31 21.26
CA ILE A 25 -2.82 -6.36 19.99
C ILE A 25 -3.31 -5.29 19.02
N GLY A 26 -4.62 -5.06 18.95
CA GLY A 26 -5.20 -3.95 18.19
C GLY A 26 -4.60 -2.62 18.63
N PHE A 27 -4.53 -2.34 19.94
CA PHE A 27 -3.91 -1.13 20.46
C PHE A 27 -2.41 -1.03 20.13
N ILE A 28 -1.65 -2.13 20.25
CA ILE A 28 -0.23 -2.17 19.87
C ILE A 28 -0.06 -1.84 18.38
N SER A 29 -0.92 -2.39 17.50
CA SER A 29 -0.87 -2.07 16.07
C SER A 29 -1.11 -0.59 15.76
N LEU A 30 -1.93 0.10 16.58
CA LEU A 30 -2.13 1.56 16.46
C LEU A 30 -0.88 2.33 16.92
N LEU A 31 -0.16 1.84 17.93
CA LEU A 31 1.11 2.43 18.34
C LEU A 31 2.18 2.28 17.25
N ILE A 32 2.23 1.13 16.58
CA ILE A 32 3.10 0.90 15.42
C ILE A 32 2.71 1.87 14.29
N GLY A 33 1.42 2.01 13.99
CA GLY A 33 0.92 2.98 13.01
C GLY A 33 1.30 4.44 13.35
N ARG A 34 1.33 4.78 14.64
CA ARG A 34 1.77 6.09 15.12
C ARG A 34 3.27 6.29 14.90
N GLN A 35 4.10 5.31 15.24
CA GLN A 35 5.55 5.35 15.00
C GLN A 35 5.85 5.50 13.51
N PHE A 36 5.10 4.80 12.64
CA PHE A 36 5.20 4.96 11.19
C PHE A 36 4.90 6.41 10.77
N GLN A 37 3.81 7.00 11.25
CA GLN A 37 3.44 8.39 10.94
C GLN A 37 4.49 9.40 11.41
N GLU A 38 4.98 9.25 12.65
CA GLU A 38 6.02 10.12 13.22
C GLU A 38 7.33 10.01 12.41
N LYS A 39 7.73 8.79 12.01
CA LYS A 39 8.90 8.58 11.16
C LYS A 39 8.74 9.26 9.80
N GLN A 40 7.59 9.12 9.15
CA GLN A 40 7.34 9.77 7.86
C GLN A 40 7.40 11.30 7.97
N GLN A 41 6.80 11.88 9.03
CA GLN A 41 6.86 13.33 9.26
C GLN A 41 8.29 13.82 9.54
N SER A 42 9.07 13.06 10.32
CA SER A 42 10.50 13.37 10.56
C SER A 42 11.29 13.35 9.26
N ASN A 43 11.16 12.29 8.47
CA ASN A 43 11.87 12.16 7.19
C ASN A 43 11.54 13.31 6.23
N ILE A 44 10.28 13.75 6.17
CA ILE A 44 9.86 14.88 5.32
C ILE A 44 10.48 16.20 5.82
N ALA A 45 10.46 16.43 7.14
CA ALA A 45 11.06 17.62 7.73
C ALA A 45 12.59 17.65 7.51
N GLU A 46 13.25 16.51 7.71
CA GLU A 46 14.68 16.32 7.46
C GLU A 46 15.02 16.53 5.99
N ALA A 47 14.23 15.99 5.06
CA ALA A 47 14.43 16.21 3.62
C ALA A 47 14.31 17.70 3.25
N ALA A 48 13.38 18.43 3.86
CA ALA A 48 13.23 19.87 3.62
C ALA A 48 14.40 20.70 4.15
N VAL A 49 14.91 20.36 5.34
CA VAL A 49 16.12 20.99 5.91
C VAL A 49 17.34 20.63 5.06
N TYR A 50 17.52 19.35 4.75
CA TYR A 50 18.61 18.84 3.93
C TYR A 50 18.65 19.54 2.57
N GLN A 51 17.53 19.59 1.83
CA GLN A 51 17.49 20.26 0.52
C GLN A 51 17.89 21.73 0.63
N LYS A 52 17.38 22.45 1.65
CA LYS A 52 17.72 23.87 1.87
C LYS A 52 19.21 24.07 2.16
N GLU A 53 19.78 23.29 3.07
CA GLU A 53 21.19 23.36 3.43
C GLU A 53 22.10 22.90 2.29
N HIS A 54 21.70 21.85 1.57
CA HIS A 54 22.41 21.31 0.42
C HIS A 54 22.48 22.35 -0.69
N ILE A 55 21.38 23.02 -1.03
CA ILE A 55 21.37 24.11 -2.02
C ILE A 55 22.26 25.27 -1.54
N ALA A 56 22.13 25.71 -0.28
CA ALA A 56 22.93 26.82 0.26
C ALA A 56 24.44 26.51 0.26
N ARG A 57 24.80 25.27 0.59
CA ARG A 57 26.19 24.80 0.60
C ARG A 57 26.76 24.77 -0.82
N ASN A 58 26.07 24.12 -1.76
CA ASN A 58 26.58 23.98 -3.11
C ASN A 58 26.64 25.32 -3.86
N THR A 59 25.67 26.21 -3.64
CA THR A 59 25.72 27.58 -4.21
C THR A 59 26.88 28.41 -3.67
N ALA A 60 27.38 28.12 -2.47
CA ALA A 60 28.58 28.76 -1.94
C ALA A 60 29.89 28.19 -2.52
N PHE A 61 29.91 26.91 -2.90
CA PHE A 61 31.10 26.24 -3.45
C PHE A 61 31.22 26.35 -4.98
N HIS A 62 30.09 26.38 -5.70
CA HIS A 62 30.04 26.42 -7.16
C HIS A 62 29.36 27.72 -7.62
N LYS A 63 30.07 28.85 -7.48
CA LYS A 63 29.53 30.19 -7.81
C LYS A 63 29.62 30.52 -9.30
N ASP A 64 30.61 29.94 -9.97
CA ASP A 64 31.06 30.41 -11.28
C ASP A 64 30.40 29.66 -12.44
N GLU A 65 29.88 28.44 -12.19
CA GLU A 65 29.25 27.60 -13.21
C GLU A 65 27.97 26.94 -12.70
N ILE A 66 26.82 27.39 -13.21
CA ILE A 66 25.52 26.84 -12.83
C ILE A 66 25.35 25.39 -13.30
N GLY A 67 26.01 25.00 -14.40
CA GLY A 67 26.03 23.63 -14.89
C GLY A 67 26.65 22.65 -13.89
N LEU A 68 27.79 23.03 -13.29
CA LEU A 68 28.47 22.24 -12.25
C LEU A 68 27.65 22.21 -10.95
N LEU A 69 27.07 23.34 -10.57
CA LEU A 69 26.22 23.42 -9.40
C LEU A 69 25.05 22.42 -9.50
N LEU A 70 24.35 22.41 -10.64
CA LEU A 70 23.17 21.58 -10.86
C LEU A 70 23.50 20.09 -11.06
N TYR A 71 24.76 19.74 -11.29
CA TYR A 71 25.23 18.36 -11.24
C TYR A 71 25.08 17.79 -9.81
N TYR A 72 25.26 18.63 -8.79
CA TYR A 72 25.20 18.23 -7.38
C TYR A 72 23.86 18.50 -6.69
N ILE A 73 23.11 19.53 -7.09
CA ILE A 73 21.86 19.88 -6.41
C ILE A 73 20.83 18.76 -6.57
N LYS A 74 20.27 18.32 -5.44
CA LYS A 74 19.12 17.44 -5.37
C LYS A 74 17.84 18.22 -5.05
N PHE A 75 16.76 17.87 -5.72
CA PHE A 75 15.42 18.37 -5.49
C PHE A 75 14.51 17.21 -5.07
N SER A 76 13.77 17.40 -3.99
CA SER A 76 12.95 16.34 -3.38
C SER A 76 11.48 16.51 -3.73
N LEU A 77 10.86 15.40 -4.11
CA LEU A 77 9.42 15.22 -4.25
C LEU A 77 8.96 14.21 -3.20
N VAL A 78 7.91 14.54 -2.46
CA VAL A 78 7.36 13.72 -1.37
C VAL A 78 5.98 13.19 -1.75
N ASN A 79 5.78 11.88 -1.61
CA ASN A 79 4.49 11.23 -1.69
C ASN A 79 3.71 11.44 -0.38
N ASN A 80 2.76 12.36 -0.40
CA ASN A 80 1.95 12.71 0.77
C ASN A 80 1.32 11.46 1.41
N THR A 81 1.51 11.31 2.72
CA THR A 81 1.01 10.17 3.49
C THR A 81 -0.20 10.60 4.30
N LEU A 82 -1.34 9.94 4.09
CA LEU A 82 -2.57 10.25 4.82
C LEU A 82 -2.50 9.64 6.23
N PRO A 83 -3.13 10.25 7.26
CA PRO A 83 -3.18 9.65 8.60
C PRO A 83 -3.78 8.23 8.61
N ILE A 84 -4.73 7.93 7.72
CA ILE A 84 -5.34 6.61 7.59
C ILE A 84 -4.34 5.53 7.09
N SER A 85 -3.23 5.93 6.45
CA SER A 85 -2.13 5.03 6.06
C SER A 85 -1.48 4.33 7.26
N SER A 86 -1.61 4.88 8.47
CA SER A 86 -1.16 4.23 9.70
C SER A 86 -1.98 2.99 10.07
N LEU A 87 -3.19 2.83 9.53
CA LEU A 87 -4.00 1.62 9.72
C LEU A 87 -3.67 0.52 8.70
N ALA A 88 -3.17 0.89 7.52
CA ALA A 88 -2.82 -0.01 6.43
C ALA A 88 -1.58 0.54 5.70
N ILE A 89 -0.40 0.14 6.17
CA ILE A 89 0.91 0.67 5.72
C ILE A 89 1.25 0.12 4.33
N GLY A 90 0.87 -1.13 4.04
CA GLY A 90 0.96 -1.72 2.71
C GLY A 90 2.33 -1.59 2.05
N GLN A 91 2.34 -1.10 0.80
CA GLN A 91 3.55 -0.92 -0.01
C GLN A 91 4.45 0.22 0.47
N ARG A 92 3.99 1.10 1.38
CA ARG A 92 4.81 2.20 1.93
C ARG A 92 5.84 1.72 2.96
N ASP A 93 5.78 0.45 3.35
CA ASP A 93 6.80 -0.17 4.19
C ASP A 93 8.12 -0.39 3.43
N VAL A 94 8.01 -0.73 2.14
CA VAL A 94 9.15 -1.11 1.29
C VAL A 94 9.49 -0.07 0.24
N ASN A 95 8.52 0.73 -0.21
CA ASN A 95 8.74 1.76 -1.22
C ASN A 95 9.02 3.12 -0.57
N PRO A 96 10.01 3.87 -1.07
CA PRO A 96 10.34 5.19 -0.53
C PRO A 96 9.20 6.19 -0.78
N SER A 97 8.88 6.97 0.24
CA SER A 97 7.92 8.07 0.18
C SER A 97 8.55 9.39 -0.28
N ILE A 98 9.87 9.47 -0.38
CA ILE A 98 10.61 10.66 -0.79
C ILE A 98 11.55 10.29 -1.94
N GLN A 99 11.48 11.05 -3.02
CA GLN A 99 12.38 10.91 -4.17
C GLN A 99 13.21 12.18 -4.31
N SER A 100 14.54 12.04 -4.23
CA SER A 100 15.46 13.18 -4.33
C SER A 100 16.32 13.03 -5.57
N VAL A 101 16.04 13.86 -6.59
CA VAL A 101 16.65 13.75 -7.91
C VAL A 101 17.51 14.97 -8.24
N THR A 102 18.63 14.74 -8.92
CA THR A 102 19.38 15.78 -9.64
C THR A 102 18.77 15.96 -11.03
N ILE A 103 19.19 16.99 -11.78
CA ILE A 103 18.73 17.19 -13.18
C ILE A 103 19.42 16.27 -14.21
N ARG A 104 20.27 15.33 -13.73
CA ARG A 104 20.97 14.31 -14.55
C ARG A 104 19.99 13.26 -15.08
N GLY A 105 20.48 12.16 -15.67
CA GLY A 105 19.65 11.05 -16.14
C GLY A 105 18.70 10.55 -15.04
N LEU A 106 17.39 10.59 -15.28
CA LEU A 106 16.37 10.21 -14.29
C LEU A 106 16.29 8.70 -14.10
N GLU A 107 16.44 7.93 -15.18
CA GLU A 107 16.09 6.52 -15.16
C GLU A 107 16.98 5.70 -14.22
N ALA A 108 18.21 6.19 -13.95
CA ALA A 108 19.11 5.61 -12.96
C ALA A 108 18.79 6.01 -11.52
N GLN A 109 18.08 7.12 -11.31
CA GLN A 109 17.77 7.67 -9.98
C GLN A 109 16.43 7.17 -9.44
N LYS A 110 15.49 6.71 -10.29
CA LYS A 110 14.12 6.32 -9.90
C LYS A 110 14.04 5.17 -8.90
N TYR A 111 15.01 4.27 -8.94
CA TYR A 111 15.05 3.05 -8.13
C TYR A 111 16.19 3.05 -7.11
N ASP A 112 16.84 4.21 -6.90
CA ASP A 112 17.75 4.40 -5.78
C ASP A 112 16.93 4.25 -4.50
N SER A 113 17.11 3.10 -3.84
CA SER A 113 16.45 2.83 -2.57
C SER A 113 17.22 3.51 -1.45
N GLU A 114 16.48 4.04 -0.46
CA GLU A 114 17.08 4.33 0.83
C GLU A 114 17.72 3.04 1.36
N LEU A 115 18.92 3.16 1.96
CA LEU A 115 19.60 2.03 2.62
C LEU A 115 18.77 1.60 3.84
N ASN A 116 17.71 0.82 3.59
CA ASN A 116 16.87 0.21 4.60
C ASN A 116 17.47 -1.13 5.00
N ASN A 117 17.35 -1.46 6.29
CA ASN A 117 17.83 -2.74 6.79
C ASN A 117 17.01 -3.90 6.17
N PRO A 118 17.61 -4.78 5.35
CA PRO A 118 16.88 -5.85 4.67
C PRO A 118 16.17 -6.81 5.64
N SER A 119 16.69 -6.99 6.87
CA SER A 119 16.06 -7.85 7.88
C SER A 119 14.76 -7.26 8.45
N ASN A 120 14.66 -5.93 8.52
CA ASN A 120 13.42 -5.27 8.94
C ASN A 120 12.34 -5.37 7.86
N LEU A 121 12.71 -5.25 6.58
CA LEU A 121 11.77 -5.39 5.45
C LEU A 121 11.22 -6.82 5.32
N LEU A 122 12.01 -7.83 5.68
CA LEU A 122 11.60 -9.24 5.66
C LEU A 122 10.62 -9.60 6.79
N SER A 123 10.63 -8.84 7.89
CA SER A 123 9.79 -9.12 9.07
C SER A 123 8.35 -8.60 8.89
N GLY A 124 8.15 -7.60 8.02
CA GLY A 124 6.85 -6.95 7.76
C GLY A 124 6.30 -6.16 8.95
N ASN A 125 5.48 -5.15 8.68
CA ASN A 125 4.79 -4.41 9.73
C ASN A 125 3.52 -5.11 10.24
N ILE A 126 3.36 -5.14 11.57
CA ILE A 126 2.13 -5.56 12.25
C ILE A 126 1.20 -4.34 12.39
N ASP A 127 0.70 -3.85 11.26
CA ASP A 127 -0.26 -2.75 11.25
C ASP A 127 -1.68 -3.20 11.63
N PHE A 128 -2.62 -2.26 11.73
CA PHE A 128 -3.99 -2.59 12.10
C PHE A 128 -4.68 -3.49 11.06
N SER A 129 -4.37 -3.32 9.77
CA SER A 129 -4.90 -4.16 8.69
C SER A 129 -4.48 -5.62 8.87
N PHE A 130 -3.27 -5.87 9.34
CA PHE A 130 -2.81 -7.22 9.71
C PHE A 130 -3.65 -7.79 10.86
N VAL A 131 -3.89 -7.01 11.92
CA VAL A 131 -4.76 -7.44 13.03
C VAL A 131 -6.17 -7.76 12.52
N LEU A 132 -6.72 -6.94 11.63
CA LEU A 132 -8.03 -7.16 11.03
C LEU A 132 -8.08 -8.43 10.16
N LEU A 133 -7.09 -8.64 9.29
CA LEU A 133 -7.08 -9.73 8.30
C LEU A 133 -6.69 -11.09 8.88
N TYR A 134 -5.82 -11.13 9.88
CA TYR A 134 -5.31 -12.39 10.46
C TYR A 134 -5.94 -12.67 11.82
N LEU A 135 -6.04 -11.63 12.66
CA LEU A 135 -6.52 -11.59 14.06
C LEU A 135 -8.00 -11.95 14.24
N PHE A 136 -8.83 -11.06 13.72
CA PHE A 136 -10.29 -11.13 13.86
C PHE A 136 -10.87 -12.47 13.36
N PRO A 137 -10.46 -13.02 12.21
CA PRO A 137 -10.98 -14.29 11.72
C PRO A 137 -10.78 -15.46 12.68
N LEU A 138 -9.58 -15.57 13.28
CA LEU A 138 -9.29 -16.63 14.26
C LEU A 138 -10.21 -16.52 15.47
N LEU A 139 -10.44 -15.29 15.94
CA LEU A 139 -11.32 -15.07 17.09
C LEU A 139 -12.80 -15.36 16.75
N ILE A 140 -13.24 -14.99 15.54
CA ILE A 140 -14.57 -15.33 15.03
C ILE A 140 -14.77 -16.84 15.00
N ILE A 141 -13.78 -17.59 14.49
CA ILE A 141 -13.79 -19.05 14.44
C ILE A 141 -13.85 -19.62 15.87
N ALA A 142 -12.96 -19.18 16.76
CA ALA A 142 -12.90 -19.64 18.14
C ALA A 142 -14.23 -19.42 18.90
N PHE A 143 -14.96 -18.34 18.60
CA PHE A 143 -16.25 -18.06 19.23
C PHE A 143 -17.41 -18.83 18.61
N SER A 144 -17.26 -19.37 17.39
CA SER A 144 -18.39 -19.84 16.58
C SER A 144 -18.32 -21.32 16.20
N TYR A 145 -17.15 -21.96 16.24
CA TYR A 145 -16.95 -23.32 15.69
C TYR A 145 -17.86 -24.37 16.35
N ASN A 146 -18.13 -24.24 17.66
CA ASN A 146 -18.92 -25.18 18.43
C ASN A 146 -20.32 -24.66 18.82
N ILE A 147 -20.75 -23.53 18.25
CA ILE A 147 -21.92 -22.75 18.71
C ILE A 147 -23.24 -23.55 18.77
N ILE A 148 -23.35 -24.63 17.99
CA ILE A 148 -24.48 -25.59 18.03
C ILE A 148 -24.00 -26.98 18.46
N SER A 149 -22.83 -27.42 18.01
CA SER A 149 -22.34 -28.78 18.25
C SER A 149 -22.05 -29.04 19.73
N GLU A 150 -21.64 -28.04 20.50
CA GLU A 150 -21.44 -28.15 21.95
C GLU A 150 -22.72 -28.56 22.69
N GLU A 151 -23.85 -27.90 22.38
CA GLU A 151 -25.16 -28.23 22.94
C GLU A 151 -25.67 -29.61 22.48
N LYS A 152 -25.28 -30.05 21.28
CA LYS A 152 -25.65 -31.39 20.77
C LYS A 152 -24.84 -32.48 21.44
N GLU A 153 -23.54 -32.27 21.58
CA GLU A 153 -22.59 -33.20 22.20
C GLU A 153 -22.88 -33.35 23.71
N SER A 154 -23.32 -32.28 24.37
CA SER A 154 -23.77 -32.31 25.77
C SER A 154 -25.22 -32.78 25.97
N GLY A 155 -25.95 -33.06 24.89
CA GLY A 155 -27.34 -33.56 24.94
C GLY A 155 -28.41 -32.52 25.30
N THR A 156 -28.02 -31.26 25.52
CA THR A 156 -28.92 -30.17 25.91
C THR A 156 -29.70 -29.57 24.74
N TRP A 157 -29.24 -29.79 23.50
CA TRP A 157 -29.87 -29.25 22.29
C TRP A 157 -31.37 -29.60 22.16
N LYS A 158 -31.77 -30.82 22.54
CA LYS A 158 -33.17 -31.26 22.50
C LYS A 158 -34.05 -30.40 23.41
N ILE A 159 -33.55 -30.01 24.58
CA ILE A 159 -34.26 -29.17 25.55
C ILE A 159 -34.39 -27.75 25.01
N VAL A 160 -33.31 -27.20 24.43
CA VAL A 160 -33.33 -25.87 23.82
C VAL A 160 -34.30 -25.82 22.63
N ALA A 161 -34.32 -26.88 21.82
CA ALA A 161 -35.18 -26.97 20.65
C ALA A 161 -36.67 -27.06 21.00
N THR A 162 -37.04 -27.73 22.10
CA THR A 162 -38.44 -27.82 22.54
C THR A 162 -38.94 -26.54 23.23
N GLN A 163 -38.05 -25.79 23.86
CA GLN A 163 -38.39 -24.52 24.52
C GLN A 163 -38.34 -23.30 23.58
N SER A 164 -37.70 -23.43 22.41
CA SER A 164 -37.61 -22.34 21.44
C SER A 164 -38.74 -22.42 20.41
N PRO A 165 -39.56 -21.37 20.24
CA PRO A 165 -40.61 -21.36 19.22
C PRO A 165 -40.05 -21.39 17.79
N ASN A 166 -38.78 -21.01 17.61
CA ASN A 166 -38.10 -21.08 16.33
C ASN A 166 -36.58 -21.28 16.56
N THR A 167 -36.11 -22.49 16.29
CA THR A 167 -34.70 -22.89 16.45
C THR A 167 -33.75 -22.08 15.57
N PHE A 168 -34.17 -21.74 14.35
CA PHE A 168 -33.38 -20.91 13.44
C PHE A 168 -33.18 -19.49 14.00
N LEU A 169 -34.24 -18.84 14.49
CA LEU A 169 -34.13 -17.53 15.13
C LEU A 169 -33.27 -17.57 16.40
N TYR A 170 -33.28 -18.70 17.14
CA TYR A 170 -32.38 -18.88 18.27
C TYR A 170 -30.91 -18.91 17.83
N ILE A 171 -30.58 -19.68 16.79
CA ILE A 171 -29.24 -19.73 16.20
C ILE A 171 -28.79 -18.35 15.74
N LEU A 172 -29.65 -17.60 15.04
CA LEU A 172 -29.33 -16.23 14.62
C LEU A 172 -29.01 -15.31 15.81
N LYS A 173 -29.73 -15.44 16.93
CA LYS A 173 -29.44 -14.67 18.14
C LYS A 173 -28.09 -15.03 18.76
N LEU A 174 -27.64 -16.29 18.67
CA LEU A 174 -26.31 -16.71 19.12
C LEU A 174 -25.20 -16.05 18.28
N PHE A 175 -25.34 -16.02 16.96
CA PHE A 175 -24.42 -15.31 16.06
C PHE A 175 -24.46 -13.80 16.28
N TYR A 176 -25.66 -13.22 16.40
CA TYR A 176 -25.85 -11.77 16.55
C TYR A 176 -25.09 -11.20 17.75
N VAL A 177 -25.13 -11.87 18.90
CA VAL A 177 -24.39 -11.46 20.10
C VAL A 177 -22.87 -11.38 19.86
N ARG A 178 -22.32 -12.34 19.10
CA ARG A 178 -20.88 -12.41 18.78
C ARG A 178 -20.49 -11.37 17.75
N ILE A 179 -21.31 -11.20 16.71
CA ILE A 179 -21.16 -10.15 15.70
C ILE A 179 -21.13 -8.79 16.36
N LEU A 180 -22.12 -8.48 17.21
CA LEU A 180 -22.20 -7.19 17.90
C LEU A 180 -20.99 -6.94 18.80
N SER A 181 -20.50 -7.98 19.49
CA SER A 181 -19.33 -7.87 20.37
C SER A 181 -18.05 -7.55 19.58
N LEU A 182 -17.83 -8.20 18.43
CA LEU A 182 -16.64 -7.96 17.62
C LEU A 182 -16.72 -6.68 16.78
N ILE A 183 -17.90 -6.30 16.29
CA ILE A 183 -18.11 -4.98 15.66
C ILE A 183 -17.94 -3.87 16.70
N GLY A 184 -18.43 -4.07 17.93
CA GLY A 184 -18.22 -3.13 19.03
C GLY A 184 -16.73 -2.96 19.37
N LEU A 185 -15.97 -4.06 19.42
CA LEU A 185 -14.52 -4.01 19.61
C LEU A 185 -13.80 -3.32 18.44
N LEU A 186 -14.17 -3.64 17.19
CA LEU A 186 -13.66 -2.95 15.99
C LEU A 186 -13.91 -1.44 16.07
N SER A 187 -15.14 -1.05 16.41
CA SER A 187 -15.54 0.36 16.53
C SER A 187 -14.75 1.07 17.63
N LEU A 188 -14.53 0.41 18.77
CA LEU A 188 -13.72 0.95 19.86
C LEU A 188 -12.26 1.16 19.41
N LEU A 189 -11.65 0.16 18.76
CA LEU A 189 -10.28 0.27 18.26
C LEU A 189 -10.14 1.40 17.24
N LEU A 190 -11.09 1.53 16.31
CA LEU A 190 -11.07 2.60 15.32
C LEU A 190 -11.38 3.98 15.91
N LEU A 191 -12.19 4.07 16.96
CA LEU A 191 -12.37 5.31 17.71
C LEU A 191 -11.06 5.72 18.40
N ILE A 192 -10.35 4.77 19.01
CA ILE A 192 -9.02 5.01 19.58
C ILE A 192 -8.06 5.46 18.47
N ALA A 193 -8.10 4.82 17.30
CA ALA A 193 -7.27 5.20 16.16
C ALA A 193 -7.53 6.64 15.70
N VAL A 194 -8.80 7.05 15.57
CA VAL A 194 -9.17 8.43 15.21
C VAL A 194 -8.55 9.43 16.19
N LEU A 195 -8.62 9.16 17.49
CA LEU A 195 -8.07 10.04 18.53
C LEU A 195 -6.53 10.03 18.57
N LEU A 196 -5.92 8.84 18.48
CA LEU A 196 -4.48 8.65 18.67
C LEU A 196 -3.66 9.03 17.42
N LEU A 197 -4.18 8.77 16.23
CA LEU A 197 -3.53 8.98 14.93
C LEU A 197 -4.04 10.24 14.22
N GLN A 198 -5.02 10.94 14.82
CA GLN A 198 -5.66 12.14 14.25
C GLN A 198 -6.27 11.86 12.86
N ILE A 199 -6.89 10.69 12.69
CA ILE A 199 -7.51 10.30 11.42
C ILE A 199 -8.81 11.09 11.24
N PRO A 200 -8.99 11.84 10.13
CA PRO A 200 -10.24 12.55 9.87
C PRO A 200 -11.38 11.54 9.62
N ILE A 201 -12.56 11.82 10.16
CA ILE A 201 -13.77 11.03 9.89
C ILE A 201 -14.37 11.49 8.54
N ASP A 202 -13.67 11.16 7.46
CA ASP A 202 -14.05 11.50 6.09
C ASP A 202 -14.58 10.27 5.32
N LYS A 203 -14.74 10.43 4.01
CA LYS A 203 -15.20 9.34 3.12
C LYS A 203 -14.26 8.12 3.18
N ALA A 204 -12.94 8.32 3.27
CA ALA A 204 -11.96 7.25 3.30
C ALA A 204 -12.10 6.43 4.59
N PHE A 205 -12.25 7.10 5.74
CA PHE A 205 -12.50 6.42 7.00
C PHE A 205 -13.81 5.61 7.00
N ILE A 206 -14.89 6.17 6.46
CA ILE A 206 -16.19 5.48 6.37
C ILE A 206 -16.08 4.23 5.47
N LEU A 207 -15.40 4.34 4.33
CA LEU A 207 -15.14 3.20 3.44
C LEU A 207 -14.31 2.12 4.13
N PHE A 208 -13.23 2.51 4.81
CA PHE A 208 -12.37 1.59 5.56
C PHE A 208 -13.17 0.83 6.62
N TYR A 209 -13.98 1.55 7.42
CA TYR A 209 -14.83 0.95 8.44
C TYR A 209 -15.87 -0.01 7.83
N GLY A 210 -16.54 0.41 6.75
CA GLY A 210 -17.53 -0.43 6.06
C GLY A 210 -16.94 -1.74 5.55
N ILE A 211 -15.74 -1.70 4.95
CA ILE A 211 -15.03 -2.89 4.48
C ILE A 211 -14.65 -3.79 5.65
N ALA A 212 -14.13 -3.22 6.73
CA ALA A 212 -13.78 -3.98 7.93
C ALA A 212 -15.00 -4.69 8.53
N VAL A 213 -16.16 -4.02 8.58
CA VAL A 213 -17.42 -4.64 9.03
C VAL A 213 -17.86 -5.77 8.09
N LEU A 214 -17.86 -5.56 6.77
CA LEU A 214 -18.25 -6.59 5.81
C LEU A 214 -17.30 -7.80 5.84
N TYR A 215 -16.01 -7.58 6.12
CA TYR A 215 -15.03 -8.64 6.27
C TYR A 215 -15.26 -9.47 7.54
N ILE A 216 -15.57 -8.82 8.66
CA ILE A 216 -16.00 -9.53 9.88
C ILE A 216 -17.27 -10.35 9.59
N LEU A 217 -18.25 -9.76 8.92
CA LEU A 217 -19.48 -10.46 8.52
C LEU A 217 -19.18 -11.64 7.59
N PHE A 218 -18.21 -11.51 6.68
CA PHE A 218 -17.80 -12.60 5.79
C PHE A 218 -17.33 -13.82 6.60
N TRP A 219 -16.48 -13.64 7.59
CA TRP A 219 -16.02 -14.75 8.44
C TRP A 219 -17.13 -15.35 9.30
N PHE A 220 -18.06 -14.53 9.79
CA PHE A 220 -19.26 -15.05 10.44
C PHE A 220 -20.15 -15.84 9.46
N SER A 221 -20.25 -15.41 8.19
CA SER A 221 -20.98 -16.13 7.14
C SER A 221 -20.32 -17.47 6.81
N VAL A 222 -18.98 -17.55 6.80
CA VAL A 222 -18.23 -18.81 6.69
C VAL A 222 -18.55 -19.72 7.87
N CYS A 223 -18.46 -19.21 9.10
CA CYS A 223 -18.80 -19.99 10.31
C CYS A 223 -20.26 -20.47 10.28
N PHE A 224 -21.19 -19.61 9.90
CA PHE A 224 -22.60 -19.93 9.78
C PHE A 224 -22.85 -21.04 8.77
N PHE A 225 -22.21 -20.97 7.60
CA PHE A 225 -22.28 -22.03 6.60
C PHE A 225 -21.72 -23.35 7.12
N ILE A 226 -20.54 -23.37 7.73
CA ILE A 226 -19.94 -24.62 8.24
C ILE A 226 -20.78 -25.23 9.37
N VAL A 227 -21.20 -24.42 10.34
CA VAL A 227 -22.04 -24.88 11.45
C VAL A 227 -23.38 -25.43 10.95
N SER A 228 -23.93 -24.87 9.86
CA SER A 228 -25.17 -25.37 9.25
C SER A 228 -25.07 -26.80 8.70
N LEU A 229 -23.85 -27.31 8.44
CA LEU A 229 -23.63 -28.69 8.00
C LEU A 229 -23.88 -29.71 9.12
N ASN A 230 -24.14 -29.24 10.34
CA ASN A 230 -24.55 -30.05 11.47
C ASN A 230 -23.55 -31.17 11.80
N LYS A 231 -22.26 -30.85 11.72
CA LYS A 231 -21.15 -31.74 12.10
C LYS A 231 -20.72 -31.47 13.54
N ASN A 232 -19.85 -32.34 14.07
CA ASN A 232 -19.31 -32.22 15.42
C ASN A 232 -18.32 -31.04 15.56
N SER A 233 -18.03 -30.66 16.80
CA SER A 233 -17.18 -29.52 17.14
C SER A 233 -15.76 -29.67 16.55
N ASN A 234 -15.21 -30.88 16.58
CA ASN A 234 -13.88 -31.16 16.03
C ASN A 234 -13.82 -30.92 14.52
N PHE A 235 -14.80 -31.43 13.77
CA PHE A 235 -14.90 -31.19 12.32
C PHE A 235 -14.98 -29.70 12.01
N ASN A 236 -15.85 -28.97 12.71
CA ASN A 236 -16.04 -27.54 12.48
C ASN A 236 -14.75 -26.76 12.75
N ALA A 237 -14.04 -27.06 13.83
CA ALA A 237 -12.77 -26.42 14.15
C ALA A 237 -11.72 -26.66 13.04
N VAL A 238 -11.51 -27.92 12.66
CA VAL A 238 -10.50 -28.30 11.65
C VAL A 238 -10.80 -27.68 10.29
N ILE A 239 -12.06 -27.72 9.84
CA ILE A 239 -12.41 -27.18 8.52
C ILE A 239 -12.34 -25.65 8.48
N LEU A 240 -12.76 -24.96 9.56
CA LEU A 240 -12.68 -23.50 9.64
C LEU A 240 -11.22 -23.03 9.69
N LEU A 241 -10.36 -23.71 10.45
CA LEU A 241 -8.93 -23.42 10.49
C LEU A 241 -8.26 -23.72 9.15
N THR A 242 -8.67 -24.78 8.45
CA THR A 242 -8.21 -25.08 7.09
C THR A 242 -8.61 -23.98 6.11
N ILE A 243 -9.87 -23.52 6.14
CA ILE A 243 -10.35 -22.41 5.30
C ILE A 243 -9.58 -21.13 5.60
N TRP A 244 -9.35 -20.84 6.89
CA TRP A 244 -8.53 -19.72 7.34
C TRP A 244 -7.11 -19.77 6.76
N LEU A 245 -6.41 -20.89 6.98
CA LEU A 245 -5.05 -21.11 6.49
C LEU A 245 -4.99 -20.99 4.95
N PHE A 246 -5.97 -21.59 4.27
CA PHE A 246 -6.02 -21.57 2.82
C PHE A 246 -6.24 -20.16 2.27
N LEU A 247 -7.25 -19.43 2.76
CA LEU A 247 -7.61 -18.12 2.20
C LEU A 247 -6.63 -17.00 2.56
N ILE A 248 -5.92 -17.10 3.69
CA ILE A 248 -5.05 -16.03 4.19
C ILE A 248 -3.57 -16.29 3.87
N ILE A 249 -3.15 -17.56 3.80
CA ILE A 249 -1.72 -17.90 3.63
C ILE A 249 -1.49 -18.59 2.29
N ILE A 250 -2.10 -19.77 2.07
CA ILE A 250 -1.74 -20.64 0.93
C ILE A 250 -2.16 -20.00 -0.39
N LEU A 251 -3.41 -19.54 -0.50
CA LEU A 251 -3.97 -19.00 -1.72
C LEU A 251 -3.29 -17.67 -2.13
N PRO A 252 -3.12 -16.67 -1.24
CA PRO A 252 -2.37 -15.45 -1.59
C PRO A 252 -0.93 -15.73 -2.01
N ALA A 253 -0.21 -16.64 -1.33
CA ALA A 253 1.15 -17.01 -1.71
C ALA A 253 1.22 -17.66 -3.11
N GLY A 254 0.27 -18.55 -3.43
CA GLY A 254 0.14 -19.15 -4.75
C GLY A 254 -0.16 -18.11 -5.84
N ILE A 255 -1.05 -17.15 -5.58
CA ILE A 255 -1.38 -16.06 -6.51
C ILE A 255 -0.19 -15.14 -6.73
N ASN A 256 0.50 -14.74 -5.66
CA ASN A 256 1.70 -13.92 -5.77
C ASN A 256 2.76 -14.60 -6.63
N THR A 257 2.99 -15.90 -6.40
CA THR A 257 3.92 -16.72 -7.19
C THR A 257 3.50 -16.78 -8.66
N TYR A 258 2.20 -16.99 -8.94
CA TYR A 258 1.66 -16.96 -10.30
C TYR A 258 1.87 -15.60 -10.99
N ILE A 259 1.58 -14.49 -10.30
CA ILE A 259 1.70 -13.12 -10.83
C ILE A 259 3.16 -12.79 -11.15
N ILE A 260 4.08 -13.07 -10.22
CA ILE A 260 5.52 -12.82 -10.41
C ILE A 260 6.06 -13.60 -11.61
N ASN A 261 5.65 -14.86 -11.77
CA ASN A 261 6.09 -15.72 -12.87
C ASN A 261 5.46 -15.33 -14.22
N LYS A 262 4.18 -14.94 -14.23
CA LYS A 262 3.45 -14.55 -15.45
C LYS A 262 3.95 -13.21 -16.00
N TYR A 263 4.20 -12.25 -15.11
CA TYR A 263 4.65 -10.91 -15.44
C TYR A 263 6.07 -10.73 -14.94
N LYS A 264 7.03 -11.38 -15.60
CA LYS A 264 8.45 -11.23 -15.25
C LYS A 264 8.86 -9.76 -15.38
N VAL A 265 9.51 -9.28 -14.34
CA VAL A 265 10.12 -7.95 -14.27
C VAL A 265 11.62 -8.21 -14.23
N PRO A 266 12.43 -7.63 -15.14
CA PRO A 266 13.88 -7.73 -15.05
C PRO A 266 14.34 -7.21 -13.68
N GLU A 267 15.41 -7.77 -13.13
CA GLU A 267 15.93 -7.30 -11.85
C GLU A 267 16.31 -5.81 -11.97
N ALA A 268 15.98 -5.00 -10.96
CA ALA A 268 16.35 -3.59 -10.94
C ALA A 268 17.86 -3.39 -11.19
N LEU A 269 18.67 -4.38 -10.78
CA LEU A 269 20.11 -4.44 -11.02
C LEU A 269 20.47 -4.50 -12.52
N GLU A 270 19.75 -5.26 -13.35
CA GLU A 270 20.01 -5.32 -14.80
C GLU A 270 19.75 -3.96 -15.45
N LEU A 271 18.67 -3.26 -15.06
CA LEU A 271 18.36 -1.93 -15.57
C LEU A 271 19.45 -0.91 -15.16
N THR A 272 19.86 -0.94 -13.89
CA THR A 272 20.95 -0.09 -13.39
C THR A 272 22.27 -0.38 -14.09
N LEU A 273 22.59 -1.65 -14.37
CA LEU A 273 23.82 -2.05 -15.07
C LEU A 273 23.78 -1.64 -16.56
N THR A 274 22.66 -1.85 -17.26
CA THR A 274 22.49 -1.39 -18.64
C THR A 274 22.64 0.11 -18.75
N GLN A 275 22.06 0.88 -17.84
CA GLN A 275 22.20 2.35 -17.84
C GLN A 275 23.60 2.81 -17.48
N ARG A 276 24.26 2.17 -16.51
CA ARG A 276 25.63 2.51 -16.15
C ARG A 276 26.57 2.25 -17.32
N ASN A 277 26.40 1.12 -18.01
CA ASN A 277 27.21 0.79 -19.18
C ASN A 277 26.92 1.74 -20.36
N ALA A 278 25.64 2.06 -20.62
CA ALA A 278 25.25 3.05 -21.63
C ALA A 278 25.75 4.47 -21.31
N TYR A 279 25.93 4.84 -20.04
CA TYR A 279 26.57 6.10 -19.66
C TYR A 279 28.09 6.09 -19.93
N HIS A 280 28.77 4.98 -19.66
CA HIS A 280 30.22 4.86 -19.85
C HIS A 280 30.64 4.82 -21.33
N GLU A 281 29.86 4.17 -22.19
CA GLU A 281 30.13 4.10 -23.64
C GLU A 281 29.99 5.47 -24.35
N LYS A 282 29.32 6.45 -23.72
CA LYS A 282 28.98 7.74 -24.35
C LYS A 282 30.03 8.82 -24.24
N TRP A 283 31.02 8.67 -23.36
CA TRP A 283 32.14 9.61 -23.31
C TRP A 283 32.96 9.59 -24.62
N ASP A 284 32.88 8.49 -25.37
CA ASP A 284 33.57 8.29 -26.64
C ASP A 284 32.70 8.58 -27.88
N MET A 285 31.43 8.98 -27.70
CA MET A 285 30.51 9.28 -28.80
C MET A 285 30.70 10.69 -29.36
N ASP A 286 30.38 10.84 -30.66
CA ASP A 286 30.41 12.13 -31.32
C ASP A 286 29.39 13.12 -30.69
N LYS A 287 29.86 14.35 -30.43
CA LYS A 287 29.06 15.38 -29.76
C LYS A 287 27.91 15.89 -30.63
N GLN A 288 28.09 15.91 -31.95
CA GLN A 288 27.06 16.35 -32.89
C GLN A 288 25.91 15.34 -32.89
N GLU A 289 26.21 14.03 -32.90
CA GLU A 289 25.17 13.00 -32.82
C GLU A 289 24.34 13.11 -31.52
N THR A 290 25.01 13.37 -30.40
CA THR A 290 24.35 13.58 -29.09
C THR A 290 23.40 14.77 -29.13
N LEU A 291 23.85 15.91 -29.69
CA LEU A 291 23.04 17.13 -29.77
C LEU A 291 21.90 17.02 -30.78
N ASP A 292 22.10 16.35 -31.90
CA ASP A 292 21.03 16.13 -32.89
C ASP A 292 19.87 15.35 -32.28
N LYS A 293 20.17 14.30 -31.49
CA LYS A 293 19.18 13.55 -30.72
C LYS A 293 18.53 14.42 -29.65
N PHE A 294 19.31 15.20 -28.91
CA PHE A 294 18.80 16.11 -27.88
C PHE A 294 17.85 17.18 -28.47
N TYR A 295 18.19 17.80 -29.60
CA TYR A 295 17.32 18.79 -30.26
C TYR A 295 16.10 18.19 -30.93
N LYS A 296 16.13 16.90 -31.27
CA LYS A 296 14.93 16.17 -31.66
C LYS A 296 13.96 16.00 -30.48
N HIS A 297 14.49 15.75 -29.27
CA HIS A 297 13.70 15.67 -28.04
C HIS A 297 13.22 17.05 -27.59
N TYR A 298 14.10 18.04 -27.61
CA TYR A 298 13.86 19.42 -27.18
C TYR A 298 14.08 20.43 -28.32
N PRO A 299 13.15 20.53 -29.29
CA PRO A 299 13.28 21.44 -30.43
C PRO A 299 13.48 22.91 -30.03
N GLN A 300 12.94 23.31 -28.87
CA GLN A 300 13.07 24.67 -28.35
C GLN A 300 14.52 25.09 -28.06
N PHE A 301 15.44 24.15 -27.83
CA PHE A 301 16.85 24.44 -27.52
C PHE A 301 17.76 24.40 -28.75
N LYS A 302 17.23 24.16 -29.96
CA LYS A 302 18.02 24.05 -31.20
C LYS A 302 18.80 25.31 -31.56
N HIS A 303 18.45 26.46 -31.01
CA HIS A 303 19.15 27.73 -31.23
C HIS A 303 20.51 27.79 -30.51
N TYR A 304 20.78 26.91 -29.55
CA TYR A 304 22.09 26.80 -28.91
C TYR A 304 23.07 26.05 -29.84
N PRO A 305 24.19 26.65 -30.26
CA PRO A 305 25.17 25.95 -31.09
C PRO A 305 26.00 24.97 -30.25
N LEU A 306 26.52 23.92 -30.88
CA LEU A 306 27.57 23.09 -30.28
C LEU A 306 28.83 23.96 -30.10
N PRO A 307 29.36 24.15 -28.88
CA PRO A 307 30.57 24.94 -28.68
C PRO A 307 31.80 24.23 -29.24
N GLU A 308 32.76 25.00 -29.79
CA GLU A 308 34.08 24.50 -30.22
C GLU A 308 35.03 24.26 -29.03
N THR A 309 34.55 23.56 -28.00
CA THR A 309 35.30 23.25 -26.78
C THR A 309 35.30 21.76 -26.48
N GLU A 310 36.35 21.31 -25.78
CA GLU A 310 36.46 19.91 -25.34
C GLU A 310 35.32 19.52 -24.38
N PHE A 311 34.81 20.47 -23.60
CA PHE A 311 33.67 20.26 -22.72
C PHE A 311 32.65 21.39 -22.84
N SER A 312 31.37 21.04 -22.79
CA SER A 312 30.28 21.99 -22.54
C SER A 312 29.19 21.35 -21.70
N TRP A 313 28.59 22.13 -20.80
CA TRP A 313 27.45 21.67 -20.00
C TRP A 313 26.24 21.32 -20.87
N LEU A 314 26.07 22.00 -22.02
CA LEU A 314 25.09 21.66 -23.03
C LEU A 314 25.24 20.22 -23.51
N TRP A 315 26.44 19.84 -23.97
CA TRP A 315 26.72 18.46 -24.39
C TRP A 315 26.55 17.48 -23.22
N TYR A 316 27.04 17.83 -22.03
CA TYR A 316 26.96 16.94 -20.86
C TYR A 316 25.51 16.57 -20.49
N TYR A 317 24.62 17.57 -20.39
CA TYR A 317 23.20 17.31 -20.08
C TYR A 317 22.44 16.72 -21.26
N ALA A 318 22.82 17.03 -22.51
CA ALA A 318 22.31 16.34 -23.68
C ALA A 318 22.66 14.84 -23.65
N MET A 319 23.89 14.48 -23.26
CA MET A 319 24.32 13.10 -23.08
C MET A 319 23.54 12.39 -21.96
N GLN A 320 23.28 13.06 -20.84
CA GLN A 320 22.42 12.53 -19.76
C GLN A 320 20.99 12.26 -20.25
N GLN A 321 20.39 13.20 -20.98
CA GLN A 321 19.06 13.01 -21.59
C GLN A 321 19.05 11.82 -22.55
N MET A 322 20.09 11.69 -23.39
CA MET A 322 20.20 10.60 -24.33
C MET A 322 20.25 9.23 -23.63
N GLY A 323 20.81 9.14 -22.41
CA GLY A 323 20.73 7.94 -21.56
C GLY A 323 19.31 7.57 -21.16
N ASP A 324 18.50 8.57 -20.79
CA ASP A 324 17.07 8.34 -20.49
C ASP A 324 16.29 7.93 -21.75
N ASP A 325 16.57 8.56 -22.90
CA ASP A 325 15.86 8.29 -24.16
C ASP A 325 16.12 6.86 -24.67
N GLU A 326 17.37 6.37 -24.55
CA GLU A 326 17.72 5.01 -24.96
C GLU A 326 17.17 3.95 -24.01
N SER A 327 17.08 4.26 -22.71
CA SER A 327 16.49 3.36 -21.71
C SER A 327 14.95 3.46 -21.64
N ALA A 328 14.34 4.37 -22.41
CA ALA A 328 12.91 4.63 -22.36
C ALA A 328 12.06 3.40 -22.74
N ILE A 329 12.56 2.53 -23.62
CA ILE A 329 11.86 1.28 -24.00
C ILE A 329 11.81 0.33 -22.80
N GLN A 330 12.96 0.04 -22.19
CA GLN A 330 13.04 -0.87 -21.04
C GLN A 330 12.29 -0.30 -19.82
N SER A 331 12.38 1.01 -19.59
CA SER A 331 11.64 1.69 -18.53
C SER A 331 10.13 1.60 -18.71
N LYS A 332 9.63 1.80 -19.94
CA LYS A 332 8.20 1.64 -20.26
C LYS A 332 7.76 0.18 -20.15
N GLU A 333 8.60 -0.77 -20.53
CA GLU A 333 8.29 -2.19 -20.34
C GLU A 333 8.18 -2.54 -18.86
N LEU A 334 9.13 -2.09 -18.03
CA LEU A 334 9.09 -2.26 -16.58
C LEU A 334 7.81 -1.67 -15.97
N GLU A 335 7.49 -0.42 -16.30
CA GLU A 335 6.27 0.26 -15.86
C GLU A 335 5.02 -0.54 -16.25
N SER A 336 4.93 -0.96 -17.51
CA SER A 336 3.82 -1.78 -18.04
C SER A 336 3.69 -3.13 -17.31
N LYS A 337 4.80 -3.80 -16.99
CA LYS A 337 4.77 -5.06 -16.23
C LYS A 337 4.30 -4.84 -14.80
N LEU A 338 4.70 -3.76 -14.13
CA LEU A 338 4.22 -3.44 -12.79
C LEU A 338 2.73 -3.09 -12.79
N GLU A 339 2.25 -2.35 -13.79
CA GLU A 339 0.82 -2.08 -13.98
C GLU A 339 0.02 -3.37 -14.22
N GLN A 340 0.54 -4.27 -15.07
CA GLN A 340 -0.07 -5.59 -15.30
C GLN A 340 -0.15 -6.43 -14.02
N ARG A 341 0.90 -6.42 -13.18
CA ARG A 341 0.88 -7.08 -11.87
C ARG A 341 -0.19 -6.49 -10.95
N ASN A 342 -0.28 -5.16 -10.88
CA ASN A 342 -1.29 -4.48 -10.07
C ASN A 342 -2.71 -4.83 -10.54
N ASN A 343 -2.98 -4.69 -11.84
CA ASN A 343 -4.29 -4.94 -12.42
C ASN A 343 -4.72 -6.41 -12.29
N ALA A 344 -3.79 -7.35 -12.50
CA ALA A 344 -4.05 -8.77 -12.29
C ALA A 344 -4.37 -9.07 -10.82
N SER A 345 -3.62 -8.49 -9.88
CA SER A 345 -3.87 -8.62 -8.45
C SER A 345 -5.25 -8.09 -8.08
N GLU A 346 -5.61 -6.89 -8.53
CA GLU A 346 -6.91 -6.27 -8.29
C GLU A 346 -8.06 -7.10 -8.87
N TRP A 347 -7.89 -7.67 -10.07
CA TRP A 347 -8.91 -8.48 -10.71
C TRP A 347 -9.13 -9.82 -9.99
N ILE A 348 -8.04 -10.55 -9.70
CA ILE A 348 -8.11 -11.84 -8.99
C ILE A 348 -8.73 -11.65 -7.60
N ALA A 349 -8.37 -10.56 -6.92
CA ALA A 349 -8.85 -10.26 -5.58
C ALA A 349 -10.37 -10.17 -5.49
N GLN A 350 -11.09 -9.75 -6.54
CA GLN A 350 -12.56 -9.69 -6.53
C GLN A 350 -13.22 -11.06 -6.25
N PHE A 351 -12.51 -12.16 -6.47
CA PHE A 351 -13.00 -13.51 -6.23
C PHE A 351 -12.48 -14.12 -4.91
N ILE A 352 -11.71 -13.35 -4.14
CA ILE A 352 -11.04 -13.82 -2.93
C ILE A 352 -11.24 -12.77 -1.82
N PRO A 353 -12.22 -12.96 -0.92
CA PRO A 353 -12.61 -11.97 0.08
C PRO A 353 -11.46 -11.42 0.94
N THR A 354 -10.50 -12.25 1.30
CA THR A 354 -9.33 -11.88 2.10
C THR A 354 -8.39 -10.95 1.34
N LEU A 355 -8.03 -11.31 0.10
CA LEU A 355 -7.18 -10.49 -0.76
C LEU A 355 -7.90 -9.21 -1.20
N HIS A 356 -9.20 -9.28 -1.49
CA HIS A 356 -10.03 -8.11 -1.80
C HIS A 356 -9.96 -7.08 -0.68
N THR A 357 -10.19 -7.54 0.55
CA THR A 357 -10.18 -6.68 1.74
C THR A 357 -8.80 -6.02 1.88
N GLN A 358 -7.71 -6.78 1.78
CA GLN A 358 -6.36 -6.22 1.88
C GLN A 358 -6.09 -5.15 0.82
N ILE A 359 -6.39 -5.43 -0.45
CA ILE A 359 -6.16 -4.48 -1.54
C ILE A 359 -6.99 -3.22 -1.36
N GLN A 360 -8.27 -3.34 -0.99
CA GLN A 360 -9.13 -2.18 -0.84
C GLN A 360 -8.76 -1.32 0.37
N LEU A 361 -8.34 -1.91 1.50
CA LEU A 361 -7.84 -1.14 2.64
C LEU A 361 -6.58 -0.36 2.27
N ASN A 362 -5.65 -0.96 1.50
CA ASN A 362 -4.46 -0.27 1.01
C ASN A 362 -4.78 0.83 -0.03
N GLU A 363 -5.73 0.59 -0.94
CA GLU A 363 -6.19 1.56 -1.94
C GLU A 363 -6.80 2.80 -1.27
N ILE A 364 -7.65 2.60 -0.26
CA ILE A 364 -8.23 3.69 0.55
C ILE A 364 -7.13 4.45 1.30
N ALA A 365 -6.15 3.71 1.82
CA ALA A 365 -5.05 4.26 2.59
C ALA A 365 -3.93 4.87 1.74
N LYS A 366 -4.08 4.89 0.40
CA LYS A 366 -3.06 5.38 -0.55
C LYS A 366 -1.70 4.73 -0.33
N SER A 367 -1.72 3.46 0.02
CA SER A 367 -0.55 2.65 0.36
C SER A 367 -0.44 1.39 -0.51
N ASP A 368 -1.17 1.36 -1.63
CA ASP A 368 -1.11 0.30 -2.62
C ASP A 368 -0.05 0.57 -3.70
N LEU A 369 0.19 -0.44 -4.55
CA LEU A 369 1.16 -0.34 -5.64
C LEU A 369 0.75 0.73 -6.67
N ARG A 370 -0.55 0.91 -6.90
CA ARG A 370 -1.05 1.94 -7.81
C ARG A 370 -0.63 3.34 -7.39
N ASN A 371 -0.75 3.68 -6.09
CA ASN A 371 -0.28 4.95 -5.57
C ASN A 371 1.21 5.17 -5.84
N GLN A 372 2.04 4.13 -5.63
CA GLN A 372 3.47 4.19 -5.90
C GLN A 372 3.78 4.42 -7.39
N LEU A 373 3.06 3.77 -8.30
CA LEU A 373 3.22 3.97 -9.73
C LEU A 373 2.85 5.40 -10.16
N LEU A 374 1.79 5.96 -9.58
CA LEU A 374 1.43 7.37 -9.80
C LEU A 374 2.51 8.32 -9.27
N PHE A 375 3.10 8.03 -8.11
CA PHE A 375 4.19 8.82 -7.55
C PHE A 375 5.46 8.79 -8.42
N LEU A 376 5.82 7.62 -8.97
CA LEU A 376 6.94 7.52 -9.92
C LEU A 376 6.66 8.28 -11.22
N LYS A 377 5.40 8.29 -11.69
CA LYS A 377 4.99 9.10 -12.83
C LYS A 377 5.06 10.60 -12.54
N GLU A 378 4.64 11.04 -11.37
CA GLU A 378 4.80 12.43 -10.93
C GLU A 378 6.28 12.81 -10.82
N THR A 379 7.13 11.89 -10.34
CA THR A 379 8.58 12.10 -10.27
C THR A 379 9.17 12.38 -11.66
N LYS A 380 8.72 11.68 -12.70
CA LYS A 380 9.11 11.97 -14.10
C LYS A 380 8.70 13.38 -14.53
N GLN A 381 7.48 13.80 -14.21
CA GLN A 381 6.97 15.15 -14.56
C GLN A 381 7.69 16.26 -13.78
N PHE A 382 7.90 16.05 -12.49
CA PHE A 382 8.67 16.94 -11.63
C PHE A 382 10.09 17.14 -12.14
N HIS A 383 10.77 16.04 -12.49
CA HIS A 383 12.10 16.08 -13.04
C HIS A 383 12.18 16.81 -14.39
N GLU A 384 11.22 16.55 -15.29
CA GLU A 384 11.12 17.23 -16.58
C GLU A 384 10.93 18.75 -16.41
N LYS A 385 10.09 19.17 -15.47
CA LYS A 385 9.91 20.59 -15.11
C LYS A 385 11.21 21.24 -14.65
N LEU A 386 12.02 20.53 -13.86
CA LEU A 386 13.34 21.02 -13.43
C LEU A 386 14.28 21.18 -14.63
N ARG A 387 14.35 20.19 -15.53
CA ARG A 387 15.16 20.24 -16.76
C ARG A 387 14.78 21.45 -17.62
N LEU A 388 13.50 21.60 -17.95
CA LEU A 388 13.01 22.70 -18.77
C LEU A 388 13.25 24.07 -18.13
N HIS A 389 13.22 24.17 -16.79
CA HIS A 389 13.56 25.40 -16.08
C HIS A 389 15.06 25.71 -16.12
N PHE A 390 15.92 24.70 -15.95
CA PHE A 390 17.35 24.91 -15.75
C PHE A 390 18.19 24.83 -17.02
N TYR A 391 17.78 24.08 -18.04
CA TYR A 391 18.53 23.94 -19.29
C TYR A 391 18.91 25.27 -19.95
N PRO A 392 17.99 26.24 -20.17
CA PRO A 392 18.39 27.56 -20.67
C PRO A 392 19.47 28.23 -19.81
N LYS A 393 19.32 28.16 -18.48
CA LYS A 393 20.26 28.78 -17.54
C LYS A 393 21.63 28.14 -17.60
N ILE A 394 21.69 26.82 -17.82
CA ILE A 394 22.93 26.08 -17.99
C ILE A 394 23.59 26.44 -19.32
N PHE A 395 22.81 26.51 -20.40
CA PHE A 395 23.33 26.76 -21.75
C PHE A 395 23.77 28.22 -21.94
N ASP A 396 23.07 29.17 -21.31
CA ASP A 396 23.45 30.59 -21.24
C ASP A 396 24.56 30.86 -20.21
N ASN A 397 24.96 29.85 -19.43
CA ASN A 397 25.82 29.97 -18.25
C ASN A 397 25.41 31.15 -17.33
N ALA A 398 24.13 31.19 -16.97
CA ALA A 398 23.58 32.24 -16.13
C ALA A 398 24.25 32.26 -14.75
N LEU A 399 24.43 33.47 -14.20
CA LEU A 399 25.05 33.62 -12.89
C LEU A 399 24.22 32.92 -11.80
N VAL A 400 24.91 32.19 -10.92
CA VAL A 400 24.28 31.40 -9.85
C VAL A 400 23.47 32.29 -8.91
N ASP A 401 23.90 33.51 -8.66
CA ASP A 401 23.25 34.47 -7.74
C ASP A 401 21.95 35.07 -8.30
N GLN A 402 21.75 35.06 -9.62
CA GLN A 402 20.50 35.51 -10.26
C GLN A 402 19.35 34.52 -10.02
N GLN A 403 19.66 33.26 -9.71
CA GLN A 403 18.64 32.27 -9.40
C GLN A 403 18.14 32.42 -7.95
N LYS A 404 16.82 32.57 -7.80
CA LYS A 404 16.17 32.60 -6.49
C LYS A 404 16.09 31.21 -5.87
N TRP A 405 17.21 30.69 -5.36
CA TRP A 405 17.33 29.34 -4.79
C TRP A 405 16.35 29.05 -3.66
N LYS A 406 15.96 30.07 -2.89
CA LYS A 406 14.95 29.97 -1.81
C LYS A 406 13.55 29.55 -2.30
N ASN A 407 13.27 29.64 -3.61
CA ASN A 407 11.99 29.22 -4.18
C ASN A 407 11.88 27.71 -4.38
N PHE A 408 13.00 26.97 -4.38
CA PHE A 408 13.00 25.51 -4.52
C PHE A 408 12.83 24.84 -3.17
N LYS A 409 11.57 24.74 -2.75
CA LYS A 409 11.16 23.94 -1.60
C LYS A 409 10.85 22.52 -2.07
N VAL A 410 10.72 21.61 -1.11
CA VAL A 410 10.22 20.25 -1.36
C VAL A 410 8.82 20.33 -1.98
N GLU A 411 8.60 19.63 -3.09
CA GLU A 411 7.28 19.51 -3.71
C GLU A 411 6.54 18.29 -3.15
N MET A 412 5.21 18.37 -3.07
CA MET A 412 4.37 17.30 -2.52
C MET A 412 3.46 16.74 -3.60
N PHE A 413 3.55 15.43 -3.84
CA PHE A 413 2.58 14.67 -4.63
C PHE A 413 1.40 14.25 -3.75
N THR A 414 0.17 14.39 -4.23
CA THR A 414 -1.02 13.84 -3.58
C THR A 414 -1.86 13.11 -4.61
N ASP A 415 -2.15 11.85 -4.33
CA ASP A 415 -3.01 11.03 -5.16
C ASP A 415 -4.47 11.42 -4.98
N LYS A 416 -5.08 11.90 -6.07
CA LYS A 416 -6.47 12.37 -6.12
C LYS A 416 -7.46 11.29 -6.55
N SER A 417 -7.01 10.05 -6.77
CA SER A 417 -7.90 8.96 -7.16
C SER A 417 -8.92 8.65 -6.06
N GLU A 418 -10.16 8.37 -6.46
CA GLU A 418 -11.21 7.95 -5.54
C GLU A 418 -11.48 6.44 -5.64
N THR A 419 -11.76 5.80 -4.52
CA THR A 419 -12.13 4.39 -4.47
C THR A 419 -13.61 4.22 -4.85
N SER A 420 -13.90 3.33 -5.79
CA SER A 420 -15.28 3.03 -6.19
C SER A 420 -16.00 2.22 -5.10
N TYR A 421 -17.14 2.74 -4.61
CA TYR A 421 -18.00 2.05 -3.63
C TYR A 421 -18.45 0.67 -4.12
N VAL A 422 -18.79 0.54 -5.40
CA VAL A 422 -19.23 -0.73 -5.98
C VAL A 422 -18.08 -1.72 -5.98
N LYS A 423 -16.88 -1.31 -6.43
CA LYS A 423 -15.67 -2.15 -6.39
C LYS A 423 -15.35 -2.57 -4.96
N ALA A 424 -15.41 -1.64 -4.01
CA ALA A 424 -15.09 -1.86 -2.62
C ALA A 424 -16.03 -2.88 -1.93
N PHE A 425 -17.34 -2.71 -2.07
CA PHE A 425 -18.32 -3.47 -1.29
C PHE A 425 -18.92 -4.68 -1.99
N LEU A 426 -19.11 -4.63 -3.32
CA LEU A 426 -19.89 -5.64 -4.03
C LEU A 426 -19.33 -7.06 -3.87
N PRO A 427 -18.01 -7.33 -4.00
CA PRO A 427 -17.48 -8.67 -3.82
C PRO A 427 -17.81 -9.27 -2.44
N LEU A 428 -17.53 -8.52 -1.36
CA LEU A 428 -17.81 -9.00 0.00
C LEU A 428 -19.31 -9.21 0.22
N LEU A 429 -20.18 -8.33 -0.29
CA LEU A 429 -21.63 -8.49 -0.20
C LEU A 429 -22.09 -9.79 -0.89
N LEU A 430 -21.61 -10.06 -2.10
CA LEU A 430 -21.97 -11.27 -2.84
C LEU A 430 -21.54 -12.55 -2.10
N PHE A 431 -20.30 -12.60 -1.59
CA PHE A 431 -19.83 -13.75 -0.82
C PHE A 431 -20.61 -13.94 0.49
N ASN A 432 -20.91 -12.87 1.21
CA ASN A 432 -21.75 -12.92 2.40
C ASN A 432 -23.14 -13.49 2.08
N LEU A 433 -23.83 -12.95 1.06
CA LEU A 433 -25.17 -13.40 0.66
C LEU A 433 -25.17 -14.86 0.22
N LEU A 434 -24.17 -15.30 -0.54
CA LEU A 434 -24.03 -16.67 -1.00
C LEU A 434 -23.86 -17.64 0.18
N LEU A 435 -22.94 -17.35 1.10
CA LEU A 435 -22.67 -18.22 2.25
C LEU A 435 -23.84 -18.27 3.23
N ILE A 436 -24.47 -17.13 3.51
CA ILE A 436 -25.68 -17.05 4.34
C ILE A 436 -26.83 -17.82 3.67
N GLY A 437 -27.02 -17.67 2.35
CA GLY A 437 -28.04 -18.37 1.60
C GLY A 437 -27.89 -19.90 1.66
N PHE A 438 -26.67 -20.41 1.48
CA PHE A 438 -26.39 -21.84 1.65
C PHE A 438 -26.60 -22.31 3.09
N GLY A 439 -26.13 -21.54 4.08
CA GLY A 439 -26.31 -21.89 5.49
C GLY A 439 -27.79 -21.93 5.88
N TRP A 440 -28.58 -20.99 5.41
CA TRP A 440 -30.03 -20.96 5.62
C TRP A 440 -30.73 -22.17 5.00
N ARG A 441 -30.36 -22.55 3.77
CA ARG A 441 -30.91 -23.75 3.12
C ARG A 441 -30.62 -25.01 3.92
N ASN A 442 -29.43 -25.13 4.49
CA ASN A 442 -29.04 -26.28 5.30
C ASN A 442 -29.81 -26.35 6.62
N PHE A 443 -30.06 -25.22 7.29
CA PHE A 443 -30.86 -25.19 8.52
C PHE A 443 -32.36 -25.45 8.32
N LYS A 444 -32.86 -25.26 7.10
CA LYS A 444 -34.25 -25.56 6.73
C LYS A 444 -34.48 -27.03 6.34
N ARG A 445 -33.42 -27.74 5.95
CA ARG A 445 -33.45 -29.19 5.68
C ARG A 445 -33.34 -29.94 6.99
#